data_AF-K2Q3S0-F1
#
_entry.id   AF-K2Q3S0-F1
#
_cell.length_a   1.000
_cell.length_b   1.000
_cell.length_c   1.000
_cell.angle_alpha   90.00
_cell.angle_beta   90.00
_cell.angle_gamma   90.00
#
_symmetry.space_group_name_H-M   'P 1'
#
loop_
_entity.id
_entity.type
_entity.pdbx_description
1 polymer ?
#
loop_
_entity_poly.entity_id
_entity_poly.type
_entity_poly.pdbx_seq_one_letter_code
_entity_poly.pdbx_strand_id
1 'polypeptide(L)'
;MKKEDSQQQNQLDFEPFYEALEEDPKLLDEAIEILLDMVELETNSIKKVALYIKEDSRNLYKEIVELSKSKQDKGNTPSCCGGL
;
A
#
# COMPACT_ATOMS: atom_id res chain seq x y z
N MET A 1 7.66 47.78 -4.50
CA MET A 1 8.20 46.48 -4.92
C MET A 1 8.02 45.51 -3.76
N LYS A 2 6.96 44.70 -3.80
CA LYS A 2 6.74 43.63 -2.82
C LYS A 2 7.04 42.32 -3.54
N LYS A 3 7.82 41.46 -2.90
CA LYS A 3 8.18 40.14 -3.43
C LYS A 3 6.92 39.28 -3.44
N GLU A 4 6.36 39.08 -4.62
CA GLU A 4 5.21 38.20 -4.89
C GLU A 4 5.71 36.95 -5.63
N ASP A 5 6.78 36.32 -5.14
CA ASP A 5 7.39 35.13 -5.75
C ASP A 5 7.20 33.89 -4.87
N SER A 6 5.98 33.60 -4.38
CA SER A 6 5.75 32.41 -3.54
C SER A 6 4.38 31.74 -3.60
N GLN A 7 3.52 32.00 -4.60
CA GLN A 7 2.15 31.46 -4.62
C GLN A 7 1.69 30.73 -5.89
N GLN A 8 2.63 30.26 -6.73
CA GLN A 8 2.30 29.32 -7.81
C GLN A 8 3.00 27.97 -7.59
N GLN A 9 2.76 27.35 -6.44
CA GLN A 9 2.94 25.91 -6.36
C GLN A 9 1.76 25.28 -7.10
N ASN A 10 2.06 24.71 -8.28
CA ASN A 10 1.15 23.97 -9.16
C ASN A 10 0.00 23.32 -8.38
N GLN A 11 -1.18 23.92 -8.47
CA GLN A 11 -2.42 23.27 -8.03
C GLN A 11 -2.65 22.15 -9.06
N LEU A 12 -2.20 20.94 -8.73
CA LEU A 12 -2.42 19.77 -9.57
C LEU A 12 -3.92 19.57 -9.68
N ASP A 13 -4.41 19.63 -10.92
CA ASP A 13 -5.80 19.31 -11.23
C ASP A 13 -5.95 17.80 -11.31
N PHE A 14 -6.70 17.25 -10.36
CA PHE A 14 -6.97 15.82 -10.28
C PHE A 14 -8.32 15.44 -10.92
N GLU A 15 -9.12 16.42 -11.36
CA GLU A 15 -10.43 16.15 -11.98
C GLU A 15 -10.32 15.14 -13.14
N PRO A 16 -9.37 15.28 -14.10
CA PRO A 16 -9.26 14.35 -15.22
C PRO A 16 -8.90 12.92 -14.80
N PHE A 17 -8.18 12.79 -13.67
CA PHE A 17 -7.86 11.48 -13.11
C PHE A 17 -9.11 10.82 -12.54
N TYR A 18 -9.95 11.56 -11.81
CA TYR A 18 -11.18 11.03 -11.25
C TYR A 18 -12.22 10.71 -12.34
N GLU A 19 -12.37 11.57 -13.35
CA GLU A 19 -13.24 11.32 -14.49
C GLU A 19 -12.87 9.99 -15.18
N ALA A 20 -11.58 9.75 -15.44
CA ALA A 20 -11.13 8.49 -16.04
C ALA A 20 -11.48 7.26 -15.18
N LEU A 21 -11.39 7.36 -13.85
CA LEU A 21 -11.74 6.26 -12.95
C LEU A 21 -13.24 6.05 -12.81
N GLU A 22 -14.05 7.11 -12.94
CA GLU A 22 -15.51 7.01 -12.95
C GLU A 22 -16.02 6.38 -14.26
N GLU A 23 -15.38 6.72 -15.39
CA GLU A 23 -15.70 6.17 -16.71
C GLU A 23 -15.26 4.69 -16.85
N ASP A 24 -14.05 4.36 -16.39
CA ASP A 24 -13.54 2.99 -16.39
C ASP A 24 -12.83 2.62 -15.07
N PRO A 25 -13.59 2.12 -14.08
CA PRO A 25 -13.03 1.70 -12.80
C PRO A 25 -11.95 0.61 -12.90
N LYS A 26 -11.87 -0.13 -14.00
CA LYS A 26 -10.85 -1.17 -14.20
C LYS A 26 -9.44 -0.60 -14.30
N LEU A 27 -9.32 0.68 -14.68
CA LEU A 27 -8.04 1.38 -14.67
C LEU A 27 -7.41 1.38 -13.27
N LEU A 28 -8.24 1.40 -12.21
CA LEU A 28 -7.74 1.30 -10.84
C LEU A 28 -7.22 -0.11 -10.54
N ASP A 29 -7.91 -1.15 -11.00
CA ASP A 29 -7.46 -2.54 -10.83
C ASP A 29 -6.11 -2.76 -11.52
N GLU A 30 -5.96 -2.31 -12.77
CA GLU A 30 -4.70 -2.38 -13.52
C GLU A 30 -3.58 -1.59 -12.83
N ALA A 31 -3.87 -0.38 -12.33
CA ALA A 31 -2.90 0.41 -11.59
C ALA A 31 -2.44 -0.27 -10.30
N ILE A 32 -3.33 -0.98 -9.61
CA ILE A 32 -3.01 -1.77 -8.42
C ILE A 32 -2.12 -2.97 -8.78
N GLU A 33 -2.40 -3.67 -9.88
CA GLU A 33 -1.55 -4.78 -10.35
C GLU A 33 -0.12 -4.29 -10.63
N ILE A 34 0.03 -3.17 -11.33
CA ILE A 34 1.34 -2.55 -11.58
C ILE A 34 2.04 -2.19 -10.26
N LEU A 35 1.30 -1.65 -9.28
CA LEU A 35 1.86 -1.34 -7.97
C LEU A 35 2.36 -2.60 -7.24
N LEU A 36 1.63 -3.72 -7.34
CA LEU A 36 2.05 -4.99 -6.76
C LEU A 36 3.32 -5.52 -7.41
N ASP A 37 3.42 -5.47 -8.74
CA ASP A 37 4.64 -5.84 -9.47
C ASP A 37 5.84 -5.01 -9.00
N MET A 38 5.65 -3.68 -8.84
CA MET A 38 6.71 -2.81 -8.32
C MET A 38 7.14 -3.16 -6.89
N VAL A 39 6.20 -3.54 -6.04
CA VAL A 39 6.45 -3.97 -4.66
C VAL A 39 7.26 -5.27 -4.64
N GLU A 40 6.98 -6.22 -5.54
CA GLU A 40 7.74 -7.46 -5.66
C GLU A 40 9.17 -7.23 -6.18
N LEU A 41 9.34 -6.30 -7.11
CA LEU A 41 10.62 -6.02 -7.77
C LEU A 41 11.54 -5.10 -6.94
N GLU A 42 10.98 -4.22 -6.10
CA GLU A 42 11.72 -3.21 -5.36
C GLU A 42 11.46 -3.25 -3.85
N THR A 43 12.49 -3.62 -3.07
CA THR A 43 12.38 -3.76 -1.60
C THR A 43 12.04 -2.45 -0.87
N ASN A 44 12.39 -1.30 -1.43
CA ASN A 44 12.02 0.01 -0.88
C ASN A 44 10.55 0.36 -1.15
N SER A 45 9.95 -0.18 -2.21
CA SER A 45 8.57 0.06 -2.61
C SER A 45 7.59 -0.66 -1.67
N ILE A 46 7.97 -1.83 -1.13
CA ILE A 46 7.22 -2.52 -0.06
C ILE A 46 6.99 -1.61 1.15
N LYS A 47 8.02 -0.90 1.63
CA LYS A 47 7.91 -0.04 2.82
C LYS A 47 6.99 1.15 2.58
N LYS A 48 7.01 1.72 1.38
CA LYS A 48 6.14 2.85 1.00
C LYS A 48 4.69 2.42 0.95
N VAL A 49 4.38 1.31 0.30
CA VAL A 49 3.00 0.77 0.24
C VAL A 49 2.51 0.37 1.63
N ALA A 50 3.36 -0.27 2.45
CA ALA A 50 3.00 -0.58 3.84
C ALA A 50 2.70 0.68 4.68
N LEU A 51 3.40 1.80 4.42
CA LEU A 51 3.12 3.07 5.08
C LEU A 51 1.76 3.63 4.66
N TYR A 52 1.46 3.67 3.36
CA TYR A 52 0.14 4.10 2.86
C TYR A 52 -0.99 3.27 3.47
N ILE A 53 -0.86 1.95 3.51
CA ILE A 53 -1.89 1.08 4.12
C ILE A 53 -2.07 1.42 5.60
N LYS A 54 -0.98 1.64 6.34
CA LYS A 54 -1.04 1.97 7.77
C LYS A 54 -1.73 3.33 8.02
N GLU A 55 -1.48 4.32 7.18
CA GLU A 55 -1.99 5.69 7.37
C GLU A 55 -3.43 5.84 6.87
N ASP A 56 -3.74 5.30 5.69
CA ASP A 56 -5.00 5.58 4.99
C ASP A 56 -6.00 4.41 5.00
N SER A 57 -5.59 3.18 5.31
CA SER A 57 -6.47 2.01 5.26
C SER A 57 -6.40 1.16 6.54
N ARG A 58 -7.02 1.68 7.61
CA ARG A 58 -7.03 1.02 8.94
C ARG A 58 -7.58 -0.41 8.93
N ASN A 59 -8.54 -0.71 8.06
CA ASN A 59 -9.10 -2.06 7.95
C ASN A 59 -8.08 -3.02 7.32
N LEU A 60 -7.47 -2.64 6.21
CA LEU A 60 -6.46 -3.46 5.53
C LEU A 60 -5.22 -3.67 6.41
N TYR A 61 -4.82 -2.65 7.18
CA TYR A 61 -3.76 -2.79 8.19
C TYR A 61 -4.10 -3.87 9.23
N LYS A 62 -5.32 -3.89 9.76
CA LYS A 62 -5.74 -4.90 10.76
C LYS A 62 -5.67 -6.31 10.17
N GLU A 63 -6.20 -6.51 8.97
CA GLU A 63 -6.16 -7.79 8.26
C GLU A 63 -4.72 -8.30 8.08
N ILE A 64 -3.80 -7.43 7.65
CA ILE A 64 -2.38 -7.79 7.50
C ILE A 64 -1.75 -8.19 8.85
N VAL A 65 -2.05 -7.45 9.92
CA VAL A 65 -1.55 -7.78 11.26
C VAL A 65 -2.08 -9.13 11.74
N GLU A 66 -3.37 -9.41 11.55
CA GLU A 66 -3.97 -10.70 11.92
C GLU A 66 -3.38 -11.86 11.12
N LEU A 67 -3.23 -11.70 9.80
CA LEU A 67 -2.55 -12.67 8.94
C LEU A 67 -1.12 -12.94 9.39
N SER A 68 -0.36 -11.90 9.77
CA SER A 68 1.02 -12.05 10.23
C SER A 68 1.13 -12.90 11.50
N LYS A 69 0.22 -12.71 12.46
CA LYS A 69 0.17 -13.46 13.73
C LYS A 69 -0.21 -14.92 13.50
N SER A 70 -1.22 -15.17 12.65
CA SER A 70 -1.65 -16.53 12.32
C SER A 70 -0.54 -17.40 11.70
N LYS A 71 0.40 -16.76 10.98
CA LYS A 71 1.57 -17.43 10.40
C LYS A 71 2.65 -17.72 11.45
N GLN A 72 2.77 -16.88 12.49
CA GLN A 72 3.70 -17.11 13.60
C GLN A 72 3.24 -18.22 14.54
N ASP A 73 1.93 -18.32 14.82
CA ASP A 73 1.39 -19.36 15.70
C ASP A 73 1.55 -20.78 15.12
N LYS A 74 1.62 -20.92 13.79
CA LYS A 74 1.95 -22.20 13.12
C LYS A 74 3.41 -22.64 13.31
N GLY A 75 4.32 -21.74 13.68
CA GLY A 75 5.74 -22.04 13.91
C GLY A 75 6.06 -22.59 15.31
N ASN A 76 5.13 -22.48 16.26
CA ASN A 76 5.36 -22.81 17.67
C ASN A 76 4.77 -24.17 18.11
N THR A 77 4.41 -25.06 17.18
CA THR A 77 4.07 -26.43 17.59
C THR A 77 5.36 -27.14 18.04
N PRO A 78 5.49 -27.57 19.31
CA PRO A 78 6.64 -28.35 19.73
C PRO A 78 6.63 -29.64 18.91
N SER A 79 7.73 -29.94 18.22
CA SER A 79 7.93 -31.24 17.59
C SER A 79 7.79 -32.32 18.67
N CYS A 80 6.68 -33.07 18.63
CA CYS A 80 6.30 -34.05 19.65
C CYS A 80 7.03 -35.39 19.50
N CYS A 81 8.12 -35.45 18.73
CA CYS A 81 8.89 -36.67 18.51
C CYS A 81 10.40 -36.37 18.52
N GLY A 82 11.00 -36.39 19.70
CA GLY A 82 12.43 -36.22 19.90
C GLY A 82 12.91 -36.81 21.22
N GLY A 83 12.46 -38.04 21.51
CA GLY A 83 13.00 -38.84 22.62
C GLY A 83 14.08 -39.77 22.09
N LEU A 84 15.30 -39.59 22.57
CA LEU A 84 16.37 -40.58 22.56
C LEU A 84 16.89 -40.71 23.99
#